data_AF-A0A2V4WZ48-F1
#
_entry.id   AF-A0A2V4WZ48-F1
#
_cell.length_a   1.000
_cell.length_b   1.000
_cell.length_c   1.000
_cell.angle_alpha   90.00
_cell.angle_beta   90.00
_cell.angle_gamma   90.00
#
_symmetry.space_group_name_H-M   'P 1'
#
loop_
_entity.id
_entity.type
_entity.pdbx_description
1 polymer ?
#
loop_
_entity_poly.entity_id
_entity_poly.type
_entity_poly.pdbx_seq_one_letter_code
_entity_poly.pdbx_strand_id
1 'polypeptide(L)'
;MKALTIILSMIGLVSLNSCTQETNPQAVLENPETRTEVFNDIAQNDDYMTEFMENMHNNPQAMQMMQGNKNMMDAMMQGEGMQMMMEDGMMMHSMMDGMMKMMHEKGMMS
;
A
#
# COMPACT_ATOMS: atom_id res chain seq x y z
N MET A 1 26.18 52.12 8.02
CA MET A 1 26.69 50.89 8.69
C MET A 1 25.66 50.28 9.64
N LYS A 2 25.12 51.03 10.62
CA LYS A 2 24.16 50.50 11.63
C LYS A 2 22.92 49.81 11.05
N ALA A 3 22.27 50.38 10.03
CA ALA A 3 21.10 49.78 9.38
C ALA A 3 21.42 48.46 8.65
N LEU A 4 22.60 48.40 8.01
CA LEU A 4 23.08 47.22 7.28
C LEU A 4 23.36 46.04 8.24
N THR A 5 23.94 46.31 9.40
CA THR A 5 24.12 45.32 10.47
C THR A 5 22.80 44.81 11.05
N ILE A 6 21.78 45.66 11.15
CA ILE A 6 20.45 45.26 11.65
C ILE A 6 19.76 44.34 10.64
N ILE A 7 19.82 44.66 9.35
CA ILE A 7 19.22 43.85 8.28
C ILE A 7 19.90 42.48 8.17
N LEU A 8 21.24 42.46 8.18
CA LEU A 8 22.02 41.20 8.19
C LEU A 8 21.73 40.36 9.44
N SER A 9 21.57 40.98 10.60
CA SER A 9 21.20 40.29 11.84
C SER A 9 19.80 39.68 11.78
N MET A 10 18.82 40.35 11.15
CA MET A 10 17.47 39.81 11.00
C MET A 10 17.43 38.64 10.02
N ILE A 11 18.15 38.71 8.90
CA ILE A 11 18.24 37.61 7.94
C ILE A 11 18.88 36.39 8.59
N GLY A 12 19.98 36.58 9.34
CA GLY A 12 20.64 35.51 10.08
C GLY A 12 19.72 34.84 11.12
N LEU A 13 18.88 35.61 11.82
CA LEU A 13 17.91 35.05 12.77
C LEU A 13 16.79 34.24 12.10
N VAL A 14 16.32 34.66 10.92
CA VAL A 14 15.31 33.91 10.16
C VAL A 14 15.90 32.60 9.62
N SER A 15 17.14 32.62 9.12
CA SER A 15 17.83 31.42 8.65
C SER A 15 18.03 30.37 9.75
N LEU A 16 18.21 30.80 11.01
CA LEU A 16 18.39 29.89 12.15
C LEU A 16 17.05 29.31 12.67
N ASN A 17 15.93 30.01 12.47
CA ASN A 17 14.60 29.53 12.90
C ASN A 17 13.89 28.65 11.86
N SER A 18 14.28 28.71 10.59
CA SER A 18 13.71 27.85 9.54
C SER A 18 14.27 26.42 9.50
N CYS A 19 15.27 26.09 10.33
CA CYS A 19 15.95 24.78 10.28
C CYS A 19 15.29 23.65 11.10
N THR A 20 14.13 23.87 11.73
CA THR A 20 13.43 22.82 12.49
C THR A 20 11.91 22.91 12.36
N GLN A 21 11.40 23.06 11.13
CA GLN A 21 9.97 22.91 10.92
C GLN A 21 9.62 21.43 10.97
N GLU A 22 9.21 20.97 12.15
CA GLU A 22 8.50 19.70 12.35
C GLU A 22 7.40 19.63 11.29
N THR A 23 7.64 18.83 10.26
CA THR A 23 6.70 18.73 9.15
C THR A 23 5.51 17.94 9.64
N ASN A 24 4.35 18.60 9.73
CA ASN A 24 3.11 17.93 10.11
C ASN A 24 2.76 16.90 9.01
N PRO A 25 2.83 15.58 9.31
CA PRO A 25 2.59 14.55 8.29
C PRO A 25 1.17 14.64 7.71
N GLN A 26 0.21 15.12 8.50
CA GLN A 26 -1.16 15.30 8.05
C GLN A 26 -1.25 16.38 6.97
N ALA A 27 -0.52 17.49 7.13
CA ALA A 27 -0.50 18.57 6.15
C ALA A 27 0.13 18.13 4.82
N VAL A 28 1.14 17.25 4.87
CA VAL A 28 1.74 16.61 3.69
C VAL A 28 0.72 15.72 2.96
N LEU A 29 -0.11 14.99 3.71
CA LEU A 29 -1.12 14.09 3.12
C LEU A 29 -2.40 14.82 2.68
N GLU A 30 -2.72 15.99 3.23
CA GLU A 30 -3.89 16.78 2.83
C GLU A 30 -3.71 17.44 1.45
N ASN A 31 -2.50 17.88 1.14
CA ASN A 31 -2.16 18.42 -0.18
C ASN A 31 -2.09 17.28 -1.23
N PRO A 32 -2.83 17.38 -2.36
CA PRO A 32 -2.91 16.32 -3.36
C PRO A 32 -1.59 16.07 -4.12
N GLU A 33 -0.77 17.08 -4.33
CA GLU A 33 0.51 16.95 -5.05
C GLU A 33 1.49 16.16 -4.18
N THR A 34 1.68 16.59 -2.94
CA THR A 34 2.59 15.92 -2.00
C THR A 34 2.07 14.54 -1.59
N ARG A 35 0.75 14.36 -1.46
CA ARG A 35 0.17 13.03 -1.24
C ARG A 35 0.48 12.08 -2.40
N THR A 36 0.43 12.55 -3.64
CA THR A 36 0.75 11.74 -4.82
C THR A 36 2.23 11.39 -4.85
N GLU A 37 3.11 12.33 -4.50
CA GLU A 37 4.55 12.11 -4.40
C GLU A 37 4.87 11.05 -3.34
N VAL A 38 4.29 11.15 -2.14
CA VAL A 38 4.44 10.13 -1.09
C VAL A 38 4.00 8.74 -1.57
N PHE A 39 2.87 8.64 -2.28
CA PHE A 39 2.43 7.35 -2.83
C PHE A 39 3.39 6.80 -3.87
N ASN A 40 3.96 7.67 -4.73
CA ASN A 40 4.93 7.26 -5.73
C ASN A 40 6.24 6.80 -5.09
N ASP A 41 6.73 7.50 -4.07
CA ASP A 41 7.96 7.14 -3.36
C ASP A 41 7.83 5.78 -2.66
N ILE A 42 6.68 5.50 -2.06
CA ILE A 42 6.39 4.18 -1.49
C ILE A 42 6.29 3.12 -2.61
N ALA A 43 5.61 3.42 -3.71
CA ALA A 43 5.34 2.46 -4.79
C ALA A 43 6.56 2.11 -5.66
N GLN A 44 7.53 3.02 -5.77
CA GLN A 44 8.69 2.88 -6.66
C GLN A 44 9.97 2.48 -5.92
N ASN A 45 9.89 2.31 -4.59
CA ASN A 45 11.00 1.86 -3.77
C ASN A 45 10.67 0.51 -3.11
N ASP A 46 11.45 -0.52 -3.42
CA ASP A 46 11.19 -1.89 -2.97
C ASP A 46 11.22 -2.04 -1.44
N ASP A 47 12.14 -1.34 -0.75
CA ASP A 47 12.26 -1.40 0.71
C ASP A 47 11.03 -0.76 1.39
N TYR A 48 10.61 0.42 0.91
CA TYR A 48 9.44 1.11 1.44
C TYR A 48 8.15 0.36 1.14
N MET A 49 8.02 -0.22 -0.05
CA MET A 49 6.87 -1.05 -0.39
C MET A 49 6.81 -2.28 0.52
N THR A 50 7.95 -2.94 0.77
CA THR A 50 8.02 -4.10 1.66
C THR A 50 7.57 -3.74 3.07
N GLU A 51 8.12 -2.68 3.66
CA GLU A 51 7.75 -2.21 5.00
C GLU A 51 6.27 -1.77 5.07
N PHE A 52 5.77 -1.11 4.02
CA PHE A 52 4.38 -0.71 3.92
C PHE A 52 3.44 -1.92 3.90
N MET A 53 3.79 -2.97 3.14
CA MET A 53 3.05 -4.23 3.11
C MET A 53 3.05 -4.96 4.45
N GLU A 54 4.19 -5.01 5.15
CA GLU A 54 4.27 -5.60 6.50
C GLU A 54 3.37 -4.86 7.50
N ASN A 55 3.37 -3.53 7.46
CA ASN A 55 2.49 -2.71 8.28
C ASN A 55 1.00 -2.95 7.97
N MET A 56 0.64 -3.09 6.70
CA MET A 56 -0.73 -3.43 6.31
C MET A 56 -1.14 -4.83 6.76
N HIS A 57 -0.24 -5.82 6.64
CA HIS A 57 -0.51 -7.19 7.08
C HIS A 57 -0.83 -7.26 8.59
N ASN A 58 -0.14 -6.46 9.39
CA ASN A 58 -0.37 -6.34 10.83
C ASN A 58 -1.60 -5.49 11.19
N ASN A 59 -2.31 -4.92 10.20
CA ASN A 59 -3.50 -4.10 10.37
C ASN A 59 -4.77 -4.82 9.84
N PRO A 60 -5.65 -5.32 10.72
CA PRO A 60 -6.85 -6.06 10.31
C PRO A 60 -7.80 -5.30 9.38
N GLN A 61 -7.94 -3.99 9.56
CA GLN A 61 -8.79 -3.15 8.72
C GLN A 61 -8.19 -3.00 7.32
N ALA A 62 -6.86 -2.78 7.23
CA ALA A 62 -6.17 -2.72 5.95
C ALA A 62 -6.29 -4.05 5.20
N MET A 63 -6.11 -5.18 5.91
CA MET A 63 -6.30 -6.51 5.34
C MET A 63 -7.72 -6.74 4.83
N GLN A 64 -8.74 -6.29 5.57
CA GLN A 64 -10.13 -6.39 5.12
C GLN A 64 -10.37 -5.55 3.85
N MET A 65 -9.81 -4.34 3.78
CA MET A 65 -9.90 -3.51 2.58
C MET A 65 -9.22 -4.15 1.38
N MET A 66 -8.06 -4.79 1.56
CA MET A 66 -7.36 -5.52 0.51
C MET A 66 -8.16 -6.73 0.01
N GLN A 67 -8.68 -7.55 0.92
CA GLN A 67 -9.50 -8.73 0.56
C GLN A 67 -10.80 -8.34 -0.15
N GLY A 68 -11.40 -7.22 0.25
CA GLY A 68 -12.60 -6.67 -0.39
C GLY A 68 -12.33 -5.88 -1.66
N ASN A 69 -11.06 -5.67 -2.06
CA ASN A 69 -10.71 -4.85 -3.21
C ASN A 69 -10.99 -5.62 -4.51
N LYS A 70 -12.10 -5.24 -5.16
CA LYS A 70 -12.54 -5.83 -6.42
C LYS A 70 -11.48 -5.75 -7.52
N ASN A 71 -10.75 -4.64 -7.64
CA ASN A 71 -9.74 -4.49 -8.69
C ASN A 71 -8.57 -5.45 -8.48
N MET A 72 -8.14 -5.62 -7.22
CA MET A 72 -7.10 -6.57 -6.86
C MET A 72 -7.56 -8.01 -7.13
N MET A 73 -8.80 -8.34 -6.72
CA MET A 73 -9.38 -9.65 -6.95
C MET A 73 -9.57 -9.96 -8.44
N ASP A 74 -10.08 -8.99 -9.21
CA ASP A 74 -10.27 -9.11 -10.66
C ASP A 74 -8.92 -9.30 -11.38
N ALA A 75 -7.86 -8.60 -10.95
CA ALA A 75 -6.51 -8.77 -11.49
C ALA A 75 -5.94 -10.18 -11.20
N MET A 76 -6.18 -10.72 -10.00
CA MET A 76 -5.78 -12.08 -9.65
C MET A 76 -6.52 -13.14 -10.49
N MET A 77 -7.80 -12.90 -10.78
CA MET A 77 -8.66 -13.82 -11.55
C MET A 77 -8.44 -13.75 -13.06
N GLN A 78 -8.07 -12.59 -13.60
CA GLN A 78 -7.90 -12.39 -15.05
C GLN A 78 -6.45 -12.56 -15.53
N GLY A 79 -5.47 -12.48 -14.63
CA GLY A 79 -4.05 -12.56 -14.96
C GLY A 79 -3.40 -13.93 -14.68
N GLU A 80 -2.07 -13.93 -14.59
CA GLU A 80 -1.23 -15.09 -14.25
C GLU A 80 -1.56 -15.70 -12.88
N GLY A 81 -2.31 -15.00 -12.03
CA GLY A 81 -2.78 -15.52 -10.74
C GLY A 81 -3.68 -16.74 -10.87
N MET A 82 -4.56 -16.78 -11.87
CA MET A 82 -5.39 -17.96 -12.15
C MET A 82 -4.58 -19.09 -12.78
N GLN A 83 -3.57 -18.75 -13.58
CA GLN A 83 -2.67 -19.72 -14.19
C GLN A 83 -1.76 -20.39 -13.14
N MET A 84 -1.17 -19.64 -12.21
CA MET A 84 -0.41 -20.20 -11.09
C MET A 84 -1.25 -21.11 -10.20
N MET A 85 -2.52 -20.75 -9.93
CA MET A 85 -3.44 -21.64 -9.19
C MET A 85 -3.72 -22.96 -9.94
N MET A 86 -3.75 -22.92 -11.27
CA MET A 86 -3.93 -24.11 -12.11
C MET A 86 -2.66 -24.95 -12.23
N GLU A 87 -1.48 -24.31 -12.22
CA GLU A 87 -0.17 -24.97 -12.35
C GLU A 87 0.24 -25.68 -11.06
N ASP A 88 -0.18 -25.19 -9.88
CA ASP A 88 0.03 -25.91 -8.62
C ASP A 88 -0.98 -27.07 -8.46
N GLY A 89 -0.59 -28.22 -9.01
CA GLY A 89 -1.43 -29.43 -9.07
C GLY A 89 -2.00 -29.89 -7.72
N MET A 90 -1.36 -29.56 -6.58
CA MET A 90 -1.91 -29.87 -5.25
C MET A 90 -3.11 -28.99 -4.89
N MET A 91 -3.07 -27.72 -5.28
CA MET A 91 -4.15 -26.76 -5.02
C MET A 91 -5.36 -27.07 -5.92
N MET A 92 -5.10 -27.38 -7.20
CA MET A 92 -6.13 -27.83 -8.15
C MET A 92 -6.81 -29.13 -7.70
N HIS A 93 -6.04 -30.10 -7.22
CA HIS A 93 -6.59 -31.37 -6.70
C HIS A 93 -7.49 -31.13 -5.48
N SER A 94 -7.04 -30.29 -4.54
CA SER A 94 -7.80 -29.97 -3.33
C SER A 94 -9.12 -29.24 -3.65
N MET A 95 -9.11 -28.34 -4.64
CA MET A 95 -10.33 -27.71 -5.13
C MET A 95 -11.28 -28.71 -5.81
N MET A 96 -10.76 -29.58 -6.68
CA MET A 96 -11.56 -30.61 -7.35
C MET A 96 -12.19 -31.58 -6.34
N ASP A 97 -11.43 -32.02 -5.34
CA ASP A 97 -11.94 -32.91 -4.29
C ASP A 97 -13.05 -32.24 -3.47
N GLY A 98 -12.86 -30.97 -3.09
CA GLY A 98 -13.91 -30.19 -2.41
C GLY A 98 -15.19 -30.06 -3.25
N MET A 99 -15.04 -29.81 -4.55
CA MET A 99 -16.17 -29.69 -5.47
C MET A 99 -16.87 -31.04 -5.71
N MET A 100 -16.10 -32.14 -5.86
CA MET A 100 -16.65 -33.49 -5.98
C MET A 100 -17.43 -33.89 -4.73
N LYS A 101 -16.88 -33.60 -3.55
CA LYS A 101 -17.57 -33.88 -2.28
C LYS A 101 -18.88 -33.11 -2.17
N MET A 102 -18.90 -31.82 -2.54
CA MET A 102 -20.13 -31.03 -2.55
C MET A 102 -21.16 -31.55 -3.56
N MET A 103 -20.72 -31.95 -4.75
CA MET A 103 -21.63 -32.50 -5.78
C MET A 103 -22.20 -33.86 -5.37
N HIS A 104 -21.41 -34.70 -4.69
CA HIS A 104 -21.88 -35.95 -4.10
C HIS A 104 -22.91 -35.70 -2.98
N GLU A 105 -22.61 -34.77 -2.06
CA GLU A 105 -23.53 -34.38 -0.97
C GLU A 105 -24.84 -33.76 -1.48
N LYS A 106 -24.79 -33.03 -2.61
CA LYS A 106 -25.98 -32.45 -3.25
C LYS A 106 -26.71 -33.39 -4.22
N GLY A 107 -26.27 -34.64 -4.34
CA GLY A 107 -26.88 -35.63 -5.24
C GLY A 107 -26.77 -35.28 -6.73
N MET A 108 -25.82 -34.42 -7.08
CA MET A 108 -25.56 -33.98 -8.46
C MET A 108 -24.64 -34.95 -9.22
N MET A 109 -24.04 -35.92 -8.53
CA MET A 109 -23.39 -37.08 -9.12
C MET A 109 -24.22 -38.32 -8.78
N SER A 110 -24.79 -38.96 -9.81
CA SER A 110 -25.39 -40.31 -9.74
C SER A 110 -24.33 -41.37 -10.00
#